data_AF-L0EGN8-F1
#
_entry.id   AF-L0EGN8-F1
#
_cell.length_a   1.000
_cell.length_b   1.000
_cell.length_c   1.000
_cell.angle_alpha   90.00
_cell.angle_beta   90.00
_cell.angle_gamma   90.00
#
_symmetry.space_group_name_H-M   'P 1'
#
loop_
_entity.id
_entity.type
_entity.pdbx_description
1 polymer ?
#
loop_
_entity_poly.entity_id
_entity_poly.type
_entity_poly.pdbx_seq_one_letter_code
_entity_poly.pdbx_strand_id
1 'polypeptide(L)' 'MNKLPDELLLEAYYTAVEQKLDPAFIRMLAAELSRRKLKPVSVRMGA' A
#
# COMPACT_ATOMS: atom_id res chain seq x y z
N MET A 1 1.70 -9.76 -7.89
CA MET A 1 1.99 -8.31 -7.88
C MET A 1 3.24 -7.88 -8.65
N ASN A 2 4.17 -8.77 -8.99
CA ASN A 2 5.49 -8.43 -9.58
C ASN A 2 5.49 -7.60 -10.88
N LYS A 3 4.36 -7.40 -11.54
CA LYS A 3 4.22 -6.56 -12.75
C LYS A 3 3.53 -5.22 -12.49
N LEU A 4 2.96 -5.02 -11.30
CA LEU A 4 2.31 -3.77 -10.94
C LEU A 4 3.40 -2.71 -10.76
N PRO A 5 3.33 -1.55 -11.44
CA PRO A 5 4.21 -0.41 -11.19
C PRO A 5 4.17 0.02 -9.73
N ASP A 6 5.27 0.58 -9.23
CA ASP A 6 5.40 0.96 -7.82
C ASP A 6 4.38 2.03 -7.41
N GLU A 7 4.07 2.98 -8.29
CA GLU A 7 3.04 4.01 -8.07
C GLU A 7 1.64 3.39 -7.89
N LEU A 8 1.26 2.46 -8.76
CA LEU A 8 -0.02 1.77 -8.68
C LEU A 8 -0.11 0.85 -7.45
N LEU A 9 1.01 0.28 -7.00
CA LEU A 9 1.06 -0.52 -5.77
C LEU A 9 0.83 0.35 -4.52
N LEU A 10 1.44 1.53 -4.48
CA LEU A 10 1.23 2.51 -3.41
C LEU A 10 -0.22 2.99 -3.39
N GLU A 11 -0.76 3.42 -4.53
CA GLU A 11 -2.16 3.84 -4.66
C GLU A 11 -3.12 2.74 -4.18
N ALA A 12 -2.95 1.51 -4.69
CA ALA A 12 -3.79 0.38 -4.28
C ALA A 12 -3.74 0.11 -2.77
N TYR A 13 -2.57 0.25 -2.13
CA TYR A 13 -2.43 0.13 -0.69
C TYR A 13 -3.21 1.22 0.06
N TYR A 14 -3.05 2.49 -0.32
CA TYR A 14 -3.75 3.59 0.34
C TYR A 14 -5.26 3.51 0.16
N THR A 15 -5.73 3.26 -1.07
CA THR A 15 -7.16 3.07 -1.34
C THR A 15 -7.73 1.91 -0.56
N ALA A 16 -7.01 0.78 -0.45
CA ALA A 16 -7.48 -0.37 0.32
C ALA A 16 -7.63 -0.07 1.82
N VAL A 17 -6.69 0.72 2.38
CA VAL A 17 -6.76 1.18 3.78
C VAL A 17 -7.92 2.16 3.98
N GLU A 18 -8.07 3.15 3.11
CA GLU A 18 -9.11 4.18 3.17
C GLU A 18 -10.52 3.56 3.08
N GLN A 19 -10.71 2.64 2.14
CA GLN A 19 -11.98 1.94 1.91
C GLN A 19 -12.25 0.82 2.92
N LYS A 20 -11.34 0.60 3.90
CA LYS A 20 -11.44 -0.45 4.93
C LYS A 20 -11.70 -1.84 4.31
N LEU A 21 -10.97 -2.15 3.24
CA LEU A 21 -11.07 -3.45 2.58
C LEU A 21 -10.58 -4.58 3.48
N ASP A 22 -10.70 -5.81 2.98
CA ASP A 22 -10.30 -7.01 3.70
C ASP A 22 -8.86 -6.88 4.28
N PRO A 23 -8.68 -7.14 5.58
CA PRO A 23 -7.36 -7.01 6.22
C PRO A 23 -6.28 -7.93 5.64
N ALA A 24 -6.63 -9.11 5.10
CA ALA A 24 -5.64 -9.99 4.49
C ALA A 24 -5.16 -9.41 3.15
N PHE A 25 -6.05 -8.79 2.38
CA PHE A 25 -5.68 -8.05 1.16
C PHE A 25 -4.75 -6.88 1.46
N ILE A 26 -5.05 -6.08 2.48
CA ILE A 26 -4.19 -4.96 2.92
C ILE A 26 -2.81 -5.48 3.35
N ARG A 27 -2.74 -6.57 4.12
CA ARG A 27 -1.47 -7.19 4.52
C ARG A 27 -0.64 -7.68 3.34
N MET A 28 -1.29 -8.24 2.31
CA MET A 28 -0.61 -8.67 1.09
C MET A 28 0.03 -7.48 0.35
N LEU A 29 -0.68 -6.36 0.23
CA LEU A 29 -0.16 -5.12 -0.35
C LEU A 29 1.02 -4.58 0.47
N ALA A 30 0.89 -4.52 1.79
CA ALA A 30 1.95 -4.06 2.70
C ALA A 30 3.22 -4.93 2.62
N ALA A 31 3.07 -6.25 2.49
CA ALA A 31 4.18 -7.17 2.32
C ALA A 31 4.93 -6.93 1.00
N GLU A 32 4.21 -6.66 -0.09
CA GLU A 32 4.81 -6.36 -1.39
C GLU A 32 5.53 -5.00 -1.39
N LEU A 33 4.95 -3.96 -0.78
CA LEU A 33 5.62 -2.67 -0.57
C LEU A 33 6.95 -2.85 0.19
N SER A 34 6.91 -3.61 1.29
CA SER A 34 8.09 -3.95 2.09
C SER A 34 9.15 -4.69 1.28
N ARG A 35 8.74 -5.68 0.47
CA ARG A 35 9.63 -6.47 -0.41
C ARG A 35 10.36 -5.58 -1.41
N ARG A 36 9.70 -4.55 -1.93
CA ARG A 36 10.26 -3.59 -2.90
C ARG A 36 10.99 -2.41 -2.25
N LYS A 37 11.01 -2.34 -0.92
CA LYS A 37 11.55 -1.21 -0.14
C LYS A 37 10.85 0.12 -0.49
N LEU A 38 9.59 0.04 -0.93
CA LEU A 38 8.74 1.20 -1.12
C LEU A 38 8.27 1.65 0.25
N LYS A 39 8.68 2.85 0.65
CA LYS A 39 8.11 3.46 1.83
C LYS A 39 6.71 3.92 1.45
N PRO A 40 5.66 3.52 2.19
CA PRO A 40 4.47 4.34 2.21
C PRO A 40 4.99 5.74 2.54
N VAL A 41 4.79 6.71 1.64
CA VAL A 41 4.90 8.12 2.01
C VAL A 41 4.14 8.18 3.32
N SER A 42 4.86 8.43 4.41
CA SER A 42 4.26 8.66 5.69
C SER A 42 3.39 9.87 5.47
N VAL A 43 2.13 9.63 5.11
CA VAL A 43 1.10 10.64 5.04
C VAL A 43 1.17 11.26 6.41
N ARG A 44 1.66 12.50 6.46
CA ARG A 44 1.59 13.32 7.65
C ARG A 44 0.15 13.23 8.12
N MET A 45 -0.11 12.44 9.16
CA MET A 45 -1.23 12.74 10.03
C MET A 45 -0.86 14.08 10.70
N GLY A 46 -1.61 15.13 10.38
CA GLY A 46 -1.44 16.49 10.90
C GLY A 46 -1.17 17.50 9.77
N ALA A 47 -2.05 18.46 9.49
CA ALA A 47 -2.96 19.20 10.37
C ALA A 47 -4.31 19.43 9.70
#